data_AF-A0AAN8WC93-F1
#
_entry.id   AF-A0AAN8WC93-F1
#
_cell.length_a   1.000
_cell.length_b   1.000
_cell.length_c   1.000
_cell.angle_alpha   90.00
_cell.angle_beta   90.00
_cell.angle_gamma   90.00
#
_symmetry.space_group_name_H-M   'P 1'
#
loop_
_entity.id
_entity.type
_entity.pdbx_description
1 polymer ?
#
loop_
_entity_poly.entity_id
_entity_poly.type
_entity_poly.pdbx_seq_one_letter_code
_entity_poly.pdbx_strand_id
1 'polypeptide(L)'
;MARPTGVTQQTPSRIASRPTTTTRSPGSSNAQVEELSRQLMETRLTVNGLEKERDFYFGKLGEIEVLCQDEGEATPFIQKILDILYATEDGFAAPEDVEDVSPPPEEEEYYFI
;
A
#
# COMPACT_ATOMS: atom_id res chain seq x y z
N MET A 1 -15.71 -73.54 33.86
CA MET A 1 -16.99 -73.25 34.56
C MET A 1 -17.57 -71.98 33.97
N ALA A 2 -18.86 -72.00 33.68
CA ALA A 2 -19.57 -71.03 32.84
C ALA A 2 -20.51 -70.14 33.66
N ARG A 3 -20.73 -68.91 33.14
CA ARG A 3 -21.90 -68.00 33.30
C ARG A 3 -22.10 -67.32 34.68
N PRO A 4 -22.81 -66.15 34.77
CA PRO A 4 -23.85 -65.69 33.84
C PRO A 4 -23.85 -64.21 33.40
N THR A 5 -24.57 -64.01 32.31
CA THR A 5 -25.16 -62.78 31.75
C THR A 5 -26.41 -62.33 32.53
N GLY A 6 -26.62 -61.02 32.69
CA GLY A 6 -27.92 -60.37 33.01
C GLY A 6 -27.98 -59.00 32.32
N VAL A 7 -28.68 -58.87 31.18
CA VAL A 7 -30.04 -58.33 30.96
C VAL A 7 -30.17 -56.80 31.12
N THR A 8 -30.22 -56.16 29.95
CA THR A 8 -30.99 -55.00 29.45
C THR A 8 -31.77 -54.09 30.42
N GLN A 9 -31.54 -52.78 30.28
CA GLN A 9 -32.61 -51.77 30.25
C GLN A 9 -32.23 -50.58 29.33
N GLN A 10 -33.04 -50.36 28.29
CA GLN A 10 -33.09 -49.13 27.49
C GLN A 10 -34.00 -48.11 28.18
N THR A 11 -33.61 -46.83 28.18
CA THR A 11 -34.53 -45.68 28.01
C THR A 11 -33.80 -44.50 27.35
N PRO A 12 -34.50 -43.59 26.64
CA PRO A 12 -33.92 -42.72 25.63
C PRO A 12 -33.68 -41.27 26.09
N SER A 13 -32.89 -40.56 25.27
CA SER A 13 -32.99 -39.12 25.01
C SER A 13 -32.41 -38.14 26.05
N ARG A 14 -31.26 -37.54 25.74
CA ARG A 14 -31.21 -36.19 25.13
C ARG A 14 -29.77 -35.78 24.81
N ILE A 15 -29.57 -35.46 23.54
CA ILE A 15 -28.42 -34.75 23.01
C ILE A 15 -28.37 -33.39 23.71
N ALA A 16 -27.31 -33.12 24.47
CA ALA A 16 -26.96 -31.77 24.87
C ALA A 16 -25.58 -31.46 24.29
N SER A 17 -25.51 -31.43 22.95
CA SER A 17 -24.52 -30.63 22.25
C SER A 17 -24.76 -29.19 22.68
N ARG A 18 -23.99 -28.71 23.68
CA ARG A 18 -23.88 -27.27 23.94
C ARG A 18 -23.35 -26.65 22.65
N PRO A 19 -24.11 -25.82 21.93
CA PRO A 19 -23.48 -24.95 20.96
C PRO A 19 -22.68 -23.96 21.81
N THR A 20 -21.36 -24.00 21.71
CA THR A 20 -20.55 -22.83 22.00
C THR A 20 -20.91 -21.82 20.91
N THR A 21 -21.99 -21.07 21.12
CA THR A 21 -22.21 -19.82 20.42
C THR A 21 -21.11 -18.89 20.89
N THR A 22 -19.98 -18.92 20.18
CA THR A 22 -19.08 -17.78 20.09
C THR A 22 -19.92 -16.65 19.54
N THR A 23 -20.55 -15.89 20.43
CA THR A 23 -21.21 -14.64 20.12
C THR A 23 -20.11 -13.72 19.60
N ARG A 24 -19.88 -13.70 18.29
CA ARG A 24 -19.12 -12.62 17.65
C ARG A 24 -19.93 -11.36 17.90
N SER A 25 -19.49 -10.56 18.88
CA SER A 25 -20.11 -9.27 19.20
C SER A 25 -20.11 -8.41 17.92
N PRO A 26 -21.28 -8.00 17.40
CA PRO A 26 -21.39 -7.20 16.18
C PRO A 26 -20.67 -5.85 16.27
N GLY A 27 -20.36 -5.37 17.49
CA GLY A 27 -19.57 -4.16 17.72
C GLY A 27 -18.07 -4.28 17.43
N SER A 28 -17.49 -5.49 17.44
CA SER A 28 -16.05 -5.68 17.20
C SER A 28 -15.66 -5.45 15.75
N SER A 29 -16.55 -5.81 14.81
CA SER A 29 -16.30 -5.62 13.38
C SER A 29 -16.40 -4.15 12.98
N ASN A 30 -17.33 -3.40 13.59
CA ASN A 30 -17.55 -2.00 13.25
C ASN A 30 -16.38 -1.11 13.74
N ALA A 31 -15.92 -1.34 14.97
CA ALA A 31 -14.72 -0.67 15.50
C ALA A 31 -13.46 -0.97 14.66
N GLN A 32 -13.33 -2.19 14.12
CA GLN A 32 -12.23 -2.54 13.23
C GLN A 32 -12.34 -1.84 11.87
N VAL A 33 -13.55 -1.69 11.33
CA VAL A 33 -13.80 -0.94 10.09
C VAL A 33 -13.48 0.54 10.27
N GLU A 34 -13.86 1.14 11.40
CA GLU A 34 -13.54 2.53 11.74
C GLU A 34 -12.03 2.76 11.85
N GLU A 35 -11.31 1.87 12.55
CA GLU A 35 -9.85 1.98 12.69
C GLU A 35 -9.13 1.81 11.35
N LEU A 36 -9.55 0.85 10.52
CA LEU A 36 -9.00 0.68 9.17
C LEU A 36 -9.29 1.91 8.30
N SER A 37 -10.48 2.51 8.41
CA SER A 37 -10.84 3.73 7.69
C SER A 37 -9.97 4.91 8.11
N ARG A 38 -9.67 5.03 9.41
CA ARG A 38 -8.75 6.03 9.96
C ARG A 38 -7.34 5.86 9.41
N GLN A 39 -6.81 4.62 9.41
CA GLN A 39 -5.48 4.31 8.87
C GLN A 39 -5.39 4.60 7.37
N LEU A 40 -6.45 4.29 6.60
CA LEU A 40 -6.52 4.64 5.18
C LEU A 40 -6.49 6.15 4.96
N MET A 41 -7.25 6.91 5.75
CA MET A 41 -7.24 8.38 5.65
C MET A 41 -5.86 8.97 5.99
N GLU A 42 -5.25 8.51 7.08
CA GLU A 42 -3.91 8.91 7.50
C GLU A 42 -2.88 8.61 6.41
N THR A 43 -2.88 7.38 5.88
CA THR A 43 -1.98 6.97 4.80
C THR A 43 -2.17 7.83 3.55
N ARG A 44 -3.40 8.12 3.15
CA ARG A 44 -3.69 9.00 2.00
C ARG A 44 -3.15 10.41 2.20
N LEU A 45 -3.29 10.96 3.39
CA LEU A 45 -2.73 12.28 3.72
C LEU A 45 -1.21 12.27 3.66
N THR A 46 -0.57 11.22 4.19
CA THR A 46 0.89 11.04 4.12
C THR A 46 1.36 10.93 2.67
N VAL A 47 0.72 10.09 1.85
CA VAL A 47 1.07 9.94 0.44
C VAL A 47 0.93 11.26 -0.31
N ASN A 48 -0.17 11.99 -0.12
CA ASN A 48 -0.35 13.29 -0.76
C ASN A 48 0.70 14.33 -0.33
N GLY A 49 1.13 14.29 0.93
CA GLY A 49 2.24 15.10 1.42
C GLY A 49 3.55 14.75 0.72
N LEU A 50 3.87 13.45 0.65
CA LEU A 50 5.09 12.94 -0.01
C LEU A 50 5.10 13.21 -1.52
N GLU A 51 3.96 13.15 -2.21
CA GLU A 51 3.85 13.50 -3.63
C GLU A 51 4.19 14.97 -3.85
N LYS A 52 3.68 15.88 -3.01
CA LYS A 52 4.01 17.31 -3.09
C LYS A 52 5.48 17.57 -2.83
N GLU A 53 6.07 16.89 -1.84
CA GLU A 53 7.50 16.99 -1.55
C GLU A 53 8.34 16.45 -2.71
N ARG A 54 7.99 15.27 -3.25
CA ARG A 54 8.62 14.69 -4.43
C ARG A 54 8.60 15.67 -5.61
N ASP A 55 7.43 16.23 -5.92
CA ASP A 55 7.27 17.15 -7.05
C ASP A 55 8.04 18.45 -6.82
N PHE A 56 8.07 18.95 -5.57
CA PHE A 56 8.86 20.12 -5.20
C PHE A 56 10.37 19.88 -5.43
N TYR A 57 10.90 18.75 -4.96
CA TYR A 57 12.31 18.41 -5.14
C TYR A 57 12.64 18.13 -6.61
N PHE A 58 11.77 17.41 -7.33
CA PHE A 58 11.96 17.13 -8.75
C PHE A 58 11.98 18.42 -9.59
N GLY A 59 11.04 19.35 -9.33
CA GLY A 59 11.03 20.66 -9.97
C GLY A 59 12.31 21.47 -9.71
N LYS A 60 12.82 21.45 -8.47
CA LYS A 60 14.09 22.10 -8.12
C LYS A 60 15.30 21.49 -8.83
N LEU A 61 15.36 20.16 -8.96
CA LEU A 61 16.42 19.48 -9.68
C LEU A 61 16.39 19.83 -11.18
N GLY A 62 15.20 19.89 -11.79
CA GLY A 62 15.03 20.32 -13.18
C GLY A 62 15.43 21.79 -13.41
N GLU A 63 15.07 22.71 -12.50
CA GLU A 63 15.54 24.10 -12.56
C GLU A 63 17.08 24.18 -12.54
N ILE A 64 17.74 23.38 -11.69
CA ILE A 64 19.21 23.32 -11.60
C ILE A 64 19.83 22.74 -12.87
N GLU A 65 19.20 21.72 -13.46
CA GLU A 65 19.67 21.10 -14.71
C GLU A 65 19.69 22.13 -15.85
N VAL A 66 18.59 22.87 -16.03
CA VAL A 66 18.49 23.92 -17.05
C VAL A 66 19.59 24.96 -16.86
N LEU A 67 19.81 25.42 -15.62
CA LEU A 67 20.89 26.36 -15.30
C LEU A 67 22.28 25.81 -15.66
N CYS A 68 22.50 24.50 -15.50
CA CYS A 68 23.78 23.87 -15.86
C CYS A 68 23.97 23.75 -17.37
N GLN A 69 22.90 23.58 -18.14
CA GLN A 69 22.95 23.42 -19.60
C GLN A 69 23.06 24.77 -20.34
N ASP A 70 22.44 25.83 -19.82
CA ASP A 70 22.43 27.17 -20.44
C ASP A 70 23.82 27.84 -20.49
N GLU A 71 24.75 27.46 -19.61
CA GLU A 71 26.11 28.03 -19.53
C GLU A 71 27.05 27.60 -20.68
N GLY A 72 26.61 26.69 -21.57
CA GLY A 72 27.26 26.37 -22.85
C GLY A 72 28.57 25.57 -22.80
N GLU A 73 29.48 25.84 -21.85
CA GLU A 73 30.63 24.98 -21.54
C GLU A 73 30.52 24.44 -20.11
N ALA A 74 30.33 23.12 -19.99
CA ALA A 74 30.32 22.44 -18.71
C ALA A 74 31.70 22.55 -18.05
N THR A 75 31.85 23.50 -17.12
CA THR A 75 33.03 23.56 -16.27
C THR A 75 33.19 22.26 -15.47
N PRO A 76 34.39 21.90 -14.99
CA PRO A 76 34.58 20.72 -14.15
C PRO A 76 33.71 20.70 -12.88
N PHE A 77 33.20 21.85 -12.46
CA PHE A 77 32.24 21.95 -11.36
C PHE A 77 30.81 21.61 -11.81
N ILE A 78 30.36 22.15 -12.95
CA ILE A 78 29.06 21.84 -13.56
C ILE A 78 28.96 20.33 -13.85
N GLN A 79 30.03 19.72 -14.36
CA GLN A 79 30.03 18.27 -14.64
C GLN A 79 29.73 17.44 -13.37
N LYS A 80 30.30 17.81 -12.22
CA LYS A 80 30.01 17.12 -10.96
C LYS A 80 28.56 17.24 -10.51
N ILE A 81 27.90 18.36 -10.84
CA ILE A 81 26.48 18.55 -10.54
C ILE A 81 25.65 17.64 -11.46
N LEU A 82 25.95 17.62 -12.76
CA LEU A 82 25.28 16.75 -13.73
C LEU A 82 25.47 15.27 -13.37
N ASP A 83 26.65 14.85 -12.94
CA ASP A 83 26.91 13.47 -12.48
C ASP A 83 26.02 13.08 -11.29
N ILE A 84 25.70 14.03 -10.39
CA ILE A 84 24.75 13.81 -9.29
C ILE A 84 23.31 13.75 -9.80
N LEU A 85 22.92 14.66 -10.71
CA LEU A 85 21.57 14.73 -11.26
C LEU A 85 21.20 13.49 -12.10
N TYR A 86 22.19 12.87 -12.76
CA TYR A 86 22.00 11.70 -13.61
C TYR A 86 22.39 10.38 -12.95
N ALA A 87 22.79 10.39 -11.67
CA ALA A 87 23.05 9.17 -10.93
C ALA A 87 21.77 8.32 -10.82
N THR A 88 21.87 7.03 -11.10
CA THR A 88 20.78 6.05 -10.92
C THR A 88 20.96 5.26 -9.62
N GLU A 89 19.87 5.07 -8.88
CA GLU A 89 19.79 4.13 -7.74
C GLU A 89 18.79 3.01 -8.08
N ASP A 90 18.89 1.88 -7.39
CA ASP A 90 18.02 0.71 -7.59
C ASP A 90 16.54 1.09 -7.43
N GLY A 91 15.80 1.16 -8.55
CA GLY A 91 14.42 1.66 -8.62
C GLY A 91 14.22 3.00 -9.33
N PHE A 92 15.28 3.67 -9.78
CA PHE A 92 15.24 4.85 -10.66
C PHE A 92 15.97 4.56 -11.98
N ALA A 93 15.26 4.72 -13.10
CA ALA A 93 15.81 4.53 -14.44
C ALA A 93 16.59 5.78 -14.88
N ALA A 94 17.66 5.61 -15.66
CA ALA A 94 18.40 6.75 -16.20
C ALA A 94 17.50 7.55 -17.17
N PRO A 95 17.79 8.84 -17.44
CA PRO A 95 17.03 9.65 -18.42
C PRO A 95 16.90 9.00 -19.80
N GLU A 96 17.87 8.17 -20.18
CA GLU A 96 17.90 7.41 -21.44
C GLU A 96 17.07 6.11 -21.40
N ASP A 97 16.61 5.69 -20.22
CA ASP A 97 15.79 4.50 -20.00
C ASP A 97 14.29 4.82 -19.83
N VAL A 98 13.89 6.10 -19.76
CA VAL A 98 12.49 6.53 -19.51
C VAL A 98 11.67 6.85 -20.77
N GLU A 99 12.20 6.62 -21.98
CA GLU A 99 11.49 6.91 -23.24
C GLU A 99 10.19 6.10 -23.48
N ASP A 100 9.85 5.10 -22.64
CA ASP A 100 8.67 4.24 -22.82
C ASP A 100 7.63 4.29 -21.69
N VAL A 101 7.70 5.30 -20.80
CA VAL A 101 6.62 5.50 -19.81
C VAL A 101 5.60 6.47 -20.38
N SER A 102 4.62 5.90 -21.10
CA SER A 102 3.39 6.60 -21.47
C SER A 102 2.85 7.39 -20.26
N PRO A 103 2.51 8.69 -20.40
CA PRO A 103 1.95 9.45 -19.29
C PRO A 103 0.76 8.68 -18.71
N PRO A 104 0.62 8.62 -17.36
CA PRO A 104 -0.51 7.95 -16.75
C PRO A 104 -1.78 8.53 -17.37
N PRO A 105 -2.74 7.69 -17.80
CA PRO A 105 -3.96 8.19 -18.40
C PRO A 105 -4.58 9.17 -17.42
N GLU A 106 -4.84 10.39 -17.89
CA GLU A 106 -5.61 11.39 -17.17
C GLU A 106 -6.83 10.68 -16.60
N GLU A 107 -7.01 10.73 -15.28
CA GLU A 107 -8.18 10.15 -14.63
C GLU A 107 -9.40 10.81 -15.27
N GLU A 108 -10.00 10.13 -16.26
CA GLU A 108 -11.29 10.48 -16.80
C GLU A 108 -12.22 10.52 -15.59
N GLU A 109 -12.55 11.75 -15.17
CA GLU A 109 -13.56 12.04 -14.17
C GLU A 109 -14.74 11.13 -14.48
N TYR A 110 -14.90 10.10 -13.65
CA TYR A 110 -15.99 9.16 -13.77
C TYR A 110 -17.25 9.93 -13.39
N TYR A 111 -17.84 10.60 -14.38
CA TYR A 111 -19.13 11.25 -14.28
C TYR A 111 -20.14 10.16 -13.95
N PHE A 112 -20.46 10.07 -12.66
CA PHE A 112 -21.47 9.17 -12.14
C PHE A 112 -22.83 9.62 -12.71
N ILE A 113 -23.36 8.82 -13.63
CA ILE A 113 -24.81 8.68 -13.87
C ILE A 113 -25.41 7.79 -12.79
#